data_AF-A0A975BER8-F1
#
_entry.id   AF-A0A975BER8-F1
#
_cell.length_a   1.000
_cell.length_b   1.000
_cell.length_c   1.000
_cell.angle_alpha   90.00
_cell.angle_beta   90.00
_cell.angle_gamma   90.00
#
_symmetry.space_group_name_H-M   'P 1'
#
loop_
_entity.id
_entity.type
_entity.pdbx_description
1 polymer ?
#
loop_
_entity_poly.entity_id
_entity_poly.type
_entity_poly.pdbx_seq_one_letter_code
_entity_poly.pdbx_strand_id
1 'polypeptide(L)'
;MTNHEELSEIKLHVGIAEQGKVYALAEDYPKALLYYRQAMHMTVQAQDPEIFFRHYLECIMECLEQMGSFAEVLEYCEKAIQYYKDNAPPSTMEQWNFAHVYQRKGAVCLKTGDTEVAGEAFKKALEIAGEIGEITSRTMPLTQTLLRWISSGLHIDPQRVTAEQKRTQYFSVRQETVDPKRAVRLPDESKFI
;
A
#
# COMPACT_ATOMS: atom_id res chain seq x y z
N MET A 1 -18.34 -24.82 15.99
CA MET A 1 -17.87 -23.43 15.83
C MET A 1 -18.20 -23.07 14.40
N THR A 2 -19.36 -22.45 14.24
CA THR A 2 -20.26 -22.57 13.07
C THR A 2 -20.46 -21.19 12.49
N ASN A 3 -20.06 -20.92 11.23
CA ASN A 3 -20.24 -19.74 10.34
C ASN A 3 -20.53 -18.34 10.96
N HIS A 4 -21.43 -18.22 11.93
CA HIS A 4 -21.68 -17.02 12.71
C HIS A 4 -20.46 -16.51 13.50
N GLU A 5 -19.61 -17.38 14.05
CA GLU A 5 -18.40 -16.97 14.77
C GLU A 5 -17.36 -16.38 13.80
N GLU A 6 -17.06 -17.07 12.68
CA GLU A 6 -16.20 -16.56 11.59
C GLU A 6 -16.73 -15.24 11.01
N LEU A 7 -18.03 -15.15 10.71
CA LEU A 7 -18.64 -13.91 10.23
C LEU A 7 -18.56 -12.77 11.25
N SER A 8 -18.47 -13.08 12.55
CA SER A 8 -18.28 -12.08 13.60
C SER A 8 -16.82 -11.62 13.69
N GLU A 9 -15.86 -12.54 13.54
CA GLU A 9 -14.42 -12.24 13.54
C GLU A 9 -14.04 -11.41 12.32
N ILE A 10 -14.57 -11.77 11.13
CA ILE A 10 -14.36 -10.99 9.90
C ILE A 10 -14.86 -9.56 10.06
N LYS A 11 -16.08 -9.39 10.57
CA LYS A 11 -16.65 -8.07 10.81
C LYS A 11 -15.81 -7.26 11.79
N LEU A 12 -15.24 -7.92 12.80
CA LEU A 12 -14.45 -7.27 13.82
C LEU A 12 -13.12 -6.73 13.26
N HIS A 13 -12.30 -7.57 12.61
CA HIS A 13 -11.00 -7.11 12.10
C HIS A 13 -11.19 -6.09 10.94
N VAL A 14 -12.25 -6.22 10.14
CA VAL A 14 -12.62 -5.20 9.14
C VAL A 14 -12.99 -3.87 9.79
N GLY A 15 -13.77 -3.88 10.87
CA GLY A 15 -14.12 -2.66 11.60
C GLY A 15 -12.92 -2.00 12.28
N ILE A 16 -12.01 -2.79 12.83
CA ILE A 16 -10.73 -2.30 13.40
C ILE A 16 -9.89 -1.64 12.30
N ALA A 17 -9.73 -2.29 11.15
CA ALA A 17 -9.01 -1.70 10.03
C ALA A 17 -9.68 -0.40 9.55
N GLU A 18 -11.02 -0.34 9.55
CA GLU A 18 -11.76 0.86 9.18
C GLU A 18 -11.48 2.03 10.15
N GLN A 19 -11.35 1.77 11.45
CA GLN A 19 -10.88 2.78 12.41
C GLN A 19 -9.43 3.20 12.14
N GLY A 20 -8.56 2.28 11.71
CA GLY A 20 -7.23 2.62 11.22
C GLY A 20 -7.24 3.61 10.05
N LYS A 21 -8.19 3.46 9.11
CA LYS A 21 -8.37 4.40 7.99
C LYS A 21 -8.84 5.77 8.45
N VAL A 22 -9.72 5.84 9.45
CA VAL A 22 -10.13 7.11 10.06
C VAL A 22 -8.92 7.85 10.63
N TYR A 23 -8.01 7.15 11.32
CA TYR A 23 -6.78 7.77 11.83
C TYR A 23 -5.81 8.18 10.72
N ALA A 24 -5.65 7.36 9.68
CA ALA A 24 -4.81 7.70 8.53
C ALA A 24 -5.32 8.95 7.78
N LEU A 25 -6.64 9.14 7.64
CA LEU A 25 -7.22 10.37 7.09
C LEU A 25 -7.02 11.60 7.99
N ALA A 26 -6.88 11.40 9.29
CA ALA A 26 -6.51 12.44 10.24
C ALA A 26 -4.99 12.67 10.35
N GLU A 27 -4.19 12.00 9.50
CA GLU A 27 -2.73 12.00 9.52
C GLU A 27 -2.11 11.49 10.84
N ASP A 28 -2.89 10.79 11.67
CA ASP A 28 -2.43 10.07 12.88
C ASP A 28 -1.95 8.67 12.49
N TYR A 29 -0.86 8.62 11.72
CA TYR A 29 -0.30 7.38 11.20
C TYR A 29 0.18 6.39 12.28
N PRO A 30 0.75 6.81 13.43
CA PRO A 30 1.07 5.88 14.52
C PRO A 30 -0.14 5.09 15.03
N LYS A 31 -1.29 5.76 15.25
CA LYS A 31 -2.51 5.04 15.60
C LYS A 31 -3.02 4.19 14.45
N ALA A 32 -3.02 4.70 13.22
CA ALA A 32 -3.44 3.91 12.06
C ALA A 32 -2.66 2.58 11.96
N LEU A 33 -1.34 2.63 12.16
CA LEU A 33 -0.46 1.45 12.17
C LEU A 33 -0.83 0.46 13.29
N LEU A 34 -1.12 0.93 14.50
CA LEU A 34 -1.58 0.07 15.60
C LEU A 34 -2.83 -0.73 15.18
N TYR A 35 -3.81 -0.04 14.62
CA TYR A 35 -5.07 -0.65 14.18
C TYR A 35 -4.88 -1.64 13.03
N TYR A 36 -4.10 -1.28 12.00
CA TYR A 36 -3.87 -2.19 10.88
C TYR A 36 -3.08 -3.42 11.26
N ARG A 37 -2.08 -3.29 12.15
CA ARG A 37 -1.32 -4.44 12.67
C ARG A 37 -2.21 -5.37 13.49
N GLN A 38 -3.11 -4.82 14.30
CA GLN A 38 -4.07 -5.62 15.05
C GLN A 38 -5.05 -6.35 14.12
N ALA A 39 -5.62 -5.67 13.12
CA ALA A 39 -6.51 -6.29 12.14
C ALA A 39 -5.80 -7.40 11.35
N MET A 40 -4.55 -7.16 10.94
CA MET A 40 -3.73 -8.15 10.26
C MET A 40 -3.42 -9.37 11.13
N HIS A 41 -3.10 -9.15 12.42
CA HIS A 41 -2.87 -10.25 13.36
C HIS A 41 -4.10 -11.15 13.49
N MET A 42 -5.29 -10.57 13.59
CA MET A 42 -6.55 -11.31 13.67
C MET A 42 -6.81 -12.13 12.40
N THR A 43 -6.67 -11.52 11.22
CA THR A 43 -6.81 -12.23 9.94
C THR A 43 -5.88 -13.44 9.83
N VAL A 44 -4.63 -13.32 10.30
CA VAL A 44 -3.68 -14.44 10.31
C VAL A 44 -4.10 -15.52 11.29
N GLN A 45 -4.58 -15.15 12.49
CA GLN A 45 -5.02 -16.12 13.50
C GLN A 45 -6.28 -16.89 13.06
N ALA A 46 -7.23 -16.21 12.44
CA ALA A 46 -8.47 -16.79 11.94
C ALA A 46 -8.29 -17.55 10.61
N GLN A 47 -7.12 -17.47 9.97
CA GLN A 47 -6.86 -18.02 8.63
C GLN A 47 -7.85 -17.48 7.58
N ASP A 48 -8.21 -16.21 7.74
CA ASP A 48 -9.11 -15.51 6.84
C ASP A 48 -8.53 -15.39 5.42
N PRO A 49 -9.38 -15.16 4.40
CA PRO A 49 -8.93 -14.99 3.03
C PRO A 49 -7.79 -13.97 2.88
N GLU A 50 -6.77 -14.34 2.11
CA GLU A 50 -5.51 -13.59 1.94
C GLU A 50 -5.72 -12.13 1.49
N ILE A 51 -6.85 -11.84 0.83
CA ILE A 51 -7.22 -10.48 0.40
C ILE A 51 -7.25 -9.47 1.56
N PHE A 52 -7.65 -9.89 2.77
CA PHE A 52 -7.64 -9.01 3.94
C PHE A 52 -6.22 -8.69 4.38
N PHE A 53 -5.36 -9.71 4.44
CA PHE A 53 -3.94 -9.55 4.78
C PHE A 53 -3.26 -8.58 3.81
N ARG A 54 -3.47 -8.78 2.50
CA ARG A 54 -2.91 -7.91 1.44
C ARG A 54 -3.40 -6.46 1.59
N HIS A 55 -4.71 -6.27 1.82
CA HIS A 55 -5.29 -4.94 2.01
C HIS A 55 -4.72 -4.22 3.24
N TYR A 56 -4.56 -4.92 4.37
CA TYR A 56 -4.00 -4.31 5.59
C TYR A 56 -2.51 -4.02 5.45
N LEU A 57 -1.77 -4.86 4.73
CA LEU A 57 -0.37 -4.63 4.41
C LEU A 57 -0.19 -3.39 3.52
N GLU A 58 -1.05 -3.20 2.54
CA GLU A 58 -1.09 -1.98 1.72
C GLU A 58 -1.32 -0.73 2.60
N CYS A 59 -2.32 -0.75 3.48
CA CYS A 59 -2.60 0.36 4.40
C CYS A 59 -1.42 0.69 5.33
N ILE A 60 -0.70 -0.34 5.82
CA ILE A 60 0.53 -0.18 6.62
C ILE A 60 1.63 0.49 5.80
N MET A 61 1.83 0.05 4.55
CA MET A 61 2.84 0.61 3.67
C MET A 61 2.58 2.06 3.31
N GLU A 62 1.32 2.43 3.10
CA GLU A 62 0.92 3.82 2.90
C GLU A 62 1.23 4.69 4.13
N CYS A 63 0.93 4.20 5.34
CA CYS A 63 1.22 4.95 6.56
C CYS A 63 2.73 5.15 6.76
N LEU A 64 3.53 4.08 6.61
CA LEU A 64 4.98 4.17 6.74
C LEU A 64 5.58 5.13 5.70
N GLU A 65 5.08 5.11 4.47
CA GLU A 65 5.52 6.03 3.44
C GLU A 65 5.15 7.49 3.75
N GLN A 66 3.95 7.76 4.24
CA GLN A 66 3.51 9.11 4.63
C GLN A 66 4.26 9.65 5.85
N MET A 67 4.68 8.77 6.76
CA MET A 67 5.52 9.12 7.91
C MET A 67 6.98 9.39 7.53
N GLY A 68 7.40 9.10 6.29
CA GLY A 68 8.79 9.18 5.89
C GLY A 68 9.65 8.00 6.38
N SER A 69 9.04 6.91 6.86
CA SER A 69 9.70 5.64 7.21
C SER A 69 10.15 4.87 5.96
N PHE A 70 10.91 5.53 5.09
CA PHE A 70 11.28 5.03 3.78
C PHE A 70 12.14 3.77 3.81
N ALA A 71 13.00 3.61 4.83
CA ALA A 71 13.82 2.41 4.98
C ALA A 71 12.95 1.15 5.16
N GLU A 72 11.90 1.20 5.98
CA GLU A 72 10.98 0.09 6.20
C GLU A 72 10.18 -0.25 4.94
N VAL A 73 9.76 0.78 4.18
CA VAL A 73 9.06 0.59 2.91
C VAL A 73 9.97 -0.07 1.86
N LEU A 74 11.24 0.36 1.78
CA LEU A 74 12.22 -0.24 0.86
C LEU A 74 12.55 -1.68 1.24
N GLU A 75 12.71 -1.99 2.52
CA GLU A 75 12.93 -3.36 3.00
C GLU A 75 11.77 -4.29 2.59
N TYR A 76 10.53 -3.81 2.75
CA TYR A 76 9.35 -4.54 2.27
C TYR A 76 9.40 -4.75 0.75
N CYS A 77 9.65 -3.69 -0.01
CA CYS A 77 9.73 -3.77 -1.46
C CYS A 77 10.79 -4.79 -1.91
N GLU A 78 11.96 -4.80 -1.29
CA GLU A 78 13.03 -5.75 -1.59
C GLU A 78 12.64 -7.20 -1.31
N LYS A 79 12.04 -7.46 -0.14
CA LYS A 79 11.53 -8.79 0.22
C LYS A 79 10.45 -9.26 -0.75
N ALA A 80 9.49 -8.39 -1.09
CA ALA A 80 8.42 -8.71 -2.03
C ALA A 80 8.96 -8.93 -3.45
N ILE A 81 9.92 -8.12 -3.90
CA ILE A 81 10.58 -8.31 -5.20
C ILE A 81 11.32 -9.64 -5.23
N GLN A 82 12.07 -9.99 -4.17
CA GLN A 82 12.79 -11.25 -4.11
C GLN A 82 11.81 -12.44 -4.13
N TYR A 83 10.72 -12.37 -3.36
CA TYR A 83 9.67 -13.38 -3.38
C TYR A 83 9.13 -13.63 -4.79
N TYR A 84 8.82 -12.58 -5.55
CA TYR A 84 8.29 -12.72 -6.92
C TYR A 84 9.35 -13.16 -7.96
N LYS A 85 10.63 -12.95 -7.69
CA LYS A 85 11.72 -13.52 -8.49
C LYS A 85 11.84 -15.02 -8.28
N ASP A 86 11.69 -15.47 -7.03
CA ASP A 86 11.76 -16.88 -6.67
C ASP A 86 10.45 -17.62 -6.99
N ASN A 87 9.33 -16.90 -7.03
CA ASN A 87 7.99 -17.41 -7.27
C ASN A 87 7.27 -16.53 -8.29
N ALA A 88 7.25 -16.95 -9.56
CA ALA A 88 6.59 -16.19 -10.61
C ALA A 88 5.11 -15.91 -10.23
N PRO A 89 4.62 -14.67 -10.38
CA PRO A 89 3.26 -14.30 -9.97
C PRO A 89 2.22 -15.13 -10.75
N PRO A 90 1.43 -15.98 -10.08
CA PRO A 90 0.61 -16.99 -10.76
C PRO A 90 -0.70 -16.43 -11.35
N SER A 91 -1.01 -15.15 -11.11
CA SER A 91 -2.24 -14.51 -11.55
C SER A 91 -2.01 -13.08 -12.06
N THR A 92 -2.90 -12.60 -12.93
CA THR A 92 -2.91 -11.19 -13.37
C THR A 92 -2.98 -10.20 -12.20
N MET A 93 -3.70 -10.56 -11.14
CA MET A 93 -3.76 -9.73 -9.93
C MET A 93 -2.39 -9.62 -9.26
N GLU A 94 -1.63 -10.72 -9.17
CA GLU A 94 -0.32 -10.73 -8.56
C GLU A 94 0.76 -10.08 -9.43
N GLN A 95 0.63 -10.18 -10.75
CA GLN A 95 1.45 -9.39 -11.67
C GLN A 95 1.23 -7.89 -11.45
N TRP A 96 -0.02 -7.46 -11.26
CA TRP A 96 -0.34 -6.08 -10.90
C TRP A 96 0.24 -5.67 -9.55
N ASN A 97 0.13 -6.53 -8.53
CA ASN A 97 0.75 -6.28 -7.23
C ASN A 97 2.28 -6.15 -7.36
N PHE A 98 2.91 -7.00 -8.15
CA PHE A 98 4.35 -6.94 -8.40
C PHE A 98 4.77 -5.63 -9.08
N ALA A 99 4.00 -5.17 -10.07
CA ALA A 99 4.20 -3.85 -10.68
C ALA A 99 4.04 -2.71 -9.65
N HIS A 100 3.04 -2.78 -8.76
CA HIS A 100 2.85 -1.79 -7.68
C HIS A 100 3.99 -1.80 -6.66
N VAL A 101 4.60 -2.94 -6.36
CA VAL A 101 5.79 -3.01 -5.49
C VAL A 101 6.95 -2.22 -6.10
N TYR A 102 7.20 -2.36 -7.41
CA TYR A 102 8.20 -1.55 -8.10
C TYR A 102 7.83 -0.07 -8.18
N GLN A 103 6.54 0.27 -8.37
CA GLN A 103 6.09 1.67 -8.33
C GLN A 103 6.35 2.30 -6.96
N ARG A 104 6.06 1.58 -5.86
CA ARG A 104 6.34 2.04 -4.50
C ARG A 104 7.83 2.23 -4.26
N LYS A 105 8.66 1.24 -4.65
CA LYS A 105 10.12 1.37 -4.60
C LYS A 105 10.59 2.62 -5.33
N GLY A 106 10.13 2.83 -6.57
CA GLY A 106 10.51 3.99 -7.36
C GLY A 106 10.08 5.32 -6.74
N ALA A 107 8.84 5.40 -6.22
CA ALA A 107 8.34 6.61 -5.57
C ALA A 107 9.14 6.96 -4.30
N VAL A 108 9.49 5.96 -3.49
CA VAL A 108 10.30 6.15 -2.29
C VAL A 108 11.74 6.53 -2.63
N CYS A 109 12.41 5.83 -3.55
CA CYS A 109 13.75 6.20 -4.01
C CYS A 109 13.80 7.63 -4.55
N LEU A 110 12.76 8.05 -5.27
CA LEU A 110 12.64 9.41 -5.78
C LEU A 110 12.51 10.45 -4.66
N LYS A 111 11.74 10.14 -3.60
CA LYS A 111 11.63 11.00 -2.39
C LYS A 111 12.93 11.05 -1.59
N THR A 112 13.77 10.01 -1.63
CA THR A 112 15.08 9.99 -0.98
C THR A 112 16.21 10.53 -1.85
N GLY A 113 15.92 10.96 -3.08
CA GLY A 113 16.89 11.56 -4.00
C GLY A 113 17.64 10.58 -4.90
N ASP A 114 17.39 9.27 -4.78
CA ASP A 114 17.98 8.25 -5.63
C ASP A 114 17.19 8.12 -6.95
N THR A 115 17.47 9.06 -7.84
CA THR A 115 16.76 9.22 -9.11
C THR A 115 17.06 8.09 -10.10
N GLU A 116 18.27 7.53 -10.05
CA GLU A 116 18.69 6.43 -10.92
C GLU A 116 17.91 5.16 -10.59
N VAL A 117 17.94 4.73 -9.31
CA VAL A 117 17.20 3.56 -8.85
C VAL A 117 15.69 3.76 -9.02
N ALA A 118 15.18 4.98 -8.81
CA ALA A 118 13.78 5.29 -9.07
C ALA A 118 13.39 5.06 -10.53
N GLY A 119 14.20 5.55 -11.47
CA GLY A 119 13.98 5.38 -12.91
C GLY A 119 13.98 3.92 -13.33
N GLU A 120 14.91 3.11 -12.82
CA GLU A 120 14.94 1.66 -13.06
C GLU A 120 13.71 0.95 -12.53
N ALA A 121 13.31 1.26 -11.28
CA ALA A 121 12.13 0.69 -10.67
C ALA A 121 10.85 1.02 -11.46
N PHE A 122 10.69 2.27 -11.91
CA PHE A 122 9.54 2.64 -12.74
C PHE A 122 9.52 1.96 -14.10
N LYS A 123 10.68 1.80 -14.75
CA LYS A 123 10.77 1.04 -16.02
C LYS A 123 10.33 -0.41 -15.80
N LYS A 124 10.79 -1.05 -14.71
CA LYS A 124 10.36 -2.41 -14.34
C LYS A 124 8.87 -2.51 -14.04
N ALA A 125 8.30 -1.54 -13.32
CA ALA A 125 6.85 -1.48 -13.09
C ALA A 125 6.06 -1.41 -14.42
N LEU A 126 6.50 -0.59 -15.39
CA LEU A 126 5.84 -0.47 -16.69
C LEU A 126 6.04 -1.68 -17.61
N GLU A 127 7.20 -2.35 -17.54
CA GLU A 127 7.45 -3.60 -18.26
C GLU A 127 6.44 -4.67 -17.82
N ILE A 128 6.35 -4.93 -16.51
CA ILE A 128 5.40 -5.88 -15.94
C ILE A 128 3.95 -5.47 -16.27
N ALA A 129 3.60 -4.20 -16.07
CA ALA A 129 2.25 -3.71 -16.36
C ALA A 129 1.89 -3.75 -17.86
N GLY A 130 2.88 -3.63 -18.76
CA GLY A 130 2.70 -3.73 -20.20
C GLY A 130 2.32 -5.14 -20.65
N GLU A 131 2.96 -6.15 -20.06
CA GLU A 131 2.66 -7.58 -20.32
C GLU A 131 1.20 -7.95 -20.00
N ILE A 132 0.54 -7.20 -19.10
CA ILE A 132 -0.85 -7.41 -18.64
C ILE A 132 -1.84 -6.34 -19.12
N GLY A 133 -1.34 -5.24 -19.70
CA GLY A 133 -2.12 -4.05 -20.06
C GLY A 133 -3.13 -4.32 -21.18
N GLU A 134 -2.77 -5.20 -22.12
CA GLU A 134 -3.66 -5.59 -23.23
C GLU A 134 -4.90 -6.35 -22.76
N ILE A 135 -4.81 -7.05 -21.62
CA ILE A 135 -5.89 -7.88 -21.06
C ILE A 135 -6.80 -7.06 -20.16
N THR A 136 -6.24 -6.13 -19.40
CA THR A 136 -6.94 -5.48 -18.27
C THR A 136 -7.36 -4.04 -18.53
N SER A 137 -6.87 -3.40 -19.60
CA SER A 137 -7.03 -1.95 -19.87
C SER A 137 -6.61 -1.04 -18.71
N ARG A 138 -5.86 -1.57 -17.73
CA ARG A 138 -5.32 -0.83 -16.59
C ARG A 138 -4.01 -0.16 -16.98
N THR A 139 -3.74 1.01 -16.40
CA THR A 139 -2.54 1.80 -16.67
C THR A 139 -1.87 2.23 -15.37
N MET A 140 -0.62 2.69 -15.44
CA MET A 140 0.13 3.21 -14.28
C MET A 140 0.43 4.71 -14.44
N PRO A 141 -0.57 5.59 -14.30
CA PRO A 141 -0.42 7.02 -14.59
C PRO A 141 0.64 7.70 -13.71
N LEU A 142 0.75 7.30 -12.43
CA LEU A 142 1.79 7.79 -11.53
C LEU A 142 3.18 7.43 -12.06
N THR A 143 3.42 6.15 -12.33
CA THR A 143 4.70 5.63 -12.81
C THR A 143 5.14 6.34 -14.09
N GLN A 144 4.22 6.48 -15.05
CA GLN A 144 4.48 7.18 -16.31
C GLN A 144 4.83 8.66 -16.08
N THR A 145 4.11 9.34 -15.19
CA THR A 145 4.35 10.76 -14.90
C THR A 145 5.69 10.98 -14.21
N LEU A 146 6.01 10.19 -13.19
CA LEU A 146 7.27 10.29 -12.45
C LEU A 146 8.47 9.92 -13.34
N LEU A 147 8.36 8.86 -14.15
CA LEU A 147 9.41 8.51 -15.11
C LEU A 147 9.64 9.60 -16.16
N ARG A 148 8.57 10.29 -16.59
CA ARG A 148 8.69 11.45 -17.50
C ARG A 148 9.41 12.61 -16.81
N TRP A 149 9.12 12.90 -15.54
CA TRP A 149 9.84 13.94 -14.80
C TRP A 149 11.33 13.65 -14.74
N ILE A 150 11.70 12.41 -14.40
CA ILE A 150 13.10 11.94 -14.38
C ILE A 150 13.75 12.14 -15.75
N SER A 151 13.11 11.65 -16.82
CA SER A 151 13.64 11.75 -18.19
C SER A 151 13.78 13.19 -18.69
N SER A 152 12.96 14.11 -18.18
CA SER A 152 13.00 15.53 -18.54
C SER A 152 14.04 16.35 -17.76
N GLY A 153 14.75 15.75 -16.81
CA GLY A 153 15.70 16.47 -15.94
C GLY A 153 15.02 17.49 -15.02
N LEU A 154 13.72 17.32 -14.75
CA LEU A 154 12.96 18.21 -13.89
C LEU A 154 13.49 18.10 -12.45
N HIS A 155 13.56 19.22 -11.73
CA HIS A 155 13.79 19.17 -10.30
C HIS A 155 12.57 18.54 -9.61
N ILE A 156 12.82 17.47 -8.86
CA ILE A 156 11.78 16.68 -8.19
C ILE A 156 11.96 16.84 -6.70
N ASP A 157 10.95 17.43 -6.06
CA ASP A 157 10.85 17.53 -4.61
C ASP A 157 9.89 16.45 -4.06
N PRO A 158 10.12 15.93 -2.84
CA PRO A 158 9.26 14.90 -2.24
C PRO A 158 7.79 15.30 -2.07
N GLN A 159 7.50 16.58 -1.83
CA GLN A 159 6.12 17.08 -1.70
C GLN A 159 5.39 17.00 -3.03
N ARG A 160 6.05 17.37 -4.13
CA ARG A 160 5.52 17.24 -5.48
C ARG A 160 5.25 15.79 -5.88
N VAL A 161 6.13 14.86 -5.50
CA VAL A 161 5.87 13.41 -5.67
C VAL A 161 4.62 13.00 -4.90
N THR A 162 4.50 13.43 -3.65
CA THR A 162 3.35 13.12 -2.78
C THR A 162 2.04 13.71 -3.32
N ALA A 163 2.08 14.93 -3.86
CA ALA A 163 0.93 15.55 -4.51
C ALA A 163 0.47 14.77 -5.74
N GLU A 164 1.43 14.30 -6.55
CA GLU A 164 1.13 13.48 -7.73
C GLU A 164 0.54 12.11 -7.33
N GLN A 165 1.08 11.47 -6.29
CA GLN A 165 0.52 10.24 -5.72
C GLN A 165 -0.94 10.42 -5.30
N LYS A 166 -1.25 11.52 -4.58
CA LYS A 166 -2.64 11.85 -4.20
C LYS A 166 -3.52 12.06 -5.43
N ARG A 167 -3.03 12.81 -6.43
CA ARG A 167 -3.76 13.10 -7.69
C ARG A 167 -4.10 11.83 -8.48
N THR A 168 -3.20 10.85 -8.50
CA THR A 168 -3.38 9.58 -9.22
C THR A 168 -4.01 8.48 -8.38
N GLN A 169 -4.54 8.81 -7.20
CA GLN A 169 -5.17 7.85 -6.27
C GLN A 169 -4.24 6.67 -5.90
N TYR A 170 -2.95 6.94 -5.74
CA TYR A 170 -1.95 5.96 -5.32
C TYR A 170 -2.21 5.41 -3.92
N PHE A 171 -2.72 6.25 -3.02
CA PHE A 171 -3.14 5.86 -1.68
C PHE A 171 -4.57 5.31 -1.74
N SER A 172 -4.77 4.09 -1.23
CA SER A 172 -6.06 3.41 -1.14
C SER A 172 -6.99 4.07 -0.11
N VAL A 173 -6.42 4.65 0.96
CA VAL A 173 -7.17 5.35 2.00
C VAL A 173 -7.49 6.78 1.57
N ARG A 174 -8.77 7.05 1.27
CA ARG A 174 -9.28 8.34 0.79
C ARG A 174 -10.64 8.63 1.39
N GLN A 175 -11.05 9.90 1.39
CA GLN A 175 -12.30 10.31 2.06
C GLN A 175 -13.53 9.54 1.55
N GLU A 176 -13.56 9.19 0.27
CA GLU A 176 -14.66 8.44 -0.36
C GLU A 176 -14.58 6.92 -0.15
N THR A 177 -13.45 6.38 0.30
CA THR A 177 -13.25 4.94 0.53
C THR A 177 -13.40 4.53 1.99
N VAL A 178 -13.60 5.49 2.89
CA VAL A 178 -13.70 5.28 4.34
C VAL A 178 -15.13 5.53 4.81
N ASP A 179 -15.68 4.58 5.55
CA ASP A 179 -16.96 4.68 6.24
C ASP A 179 -16.75 4.64 7.76
N PRO A 180 -16.69 5.82 8.42
CA PRO A 180 -16.50 5.91 9.86
C PRO A 180 -17.57 5.19 10.69
N LYS A 181 -18.76 4.90 10.12
CA LYS A 181 -19.84 4.19 10.82
C LYS A 181 -19.53 2.72 11.04
N ARG A 182 -18.60 2.16 10.25
CA ARG A 182 -18.14 0.77 10.35
C ARG A 182 -16.92 0.62 11.25
N ALA A 183 -16.35 1.73 11.72
CA ALA A 183 -15.14 1.75 12.52
C ALA A 183 -15.38 1.15 13.92
N VAL A 184 -14.47 0.27 14.34
CA VAL A 184 -14.48 -0.36 15.66
C VAL A 184 -13.19 0.03 16.39
N ARG A 185 -13.33 0.60 17.58
CA ARG A 185 -12.19 1.03 18.41
C ARG A 185 -11.61 -0.12 19.22
N LEU A 186 -10.29 -0.08 19.42
CA LEU A 186 -9.62 -1.00 20.33
C LEU A 186 -9.91 -0.60 21.80
N PRO A 187 -10.13 -1.57 22.70
CA PRO A 187 -10.51 -1.30 24.09
C PRO A 187 -9.44 -0.55 24.91
N ASP A 188 -8.17 -0.62 24.50
CA ASP A 188 -7.02 -0.06 25.22
C ASP A 188 -6.29 1.05 24.43
N GLU A 189 -7.00 1.75 23.55
CA GLU A 189 -6.43 2.81 22.69
C GLU A 189 -5.70 3.92 23.46
N SER A 190 -6.13 4.23 24.69
CA SER A 190 -5.53 5.28 25.53
C SER A 190 -4.16 4.93 26.13
N LYS A 191 -3.73 3.65 26.06
CA LYS A 191 -2.42 3.23 26.58
C LYS A 191 -1.26 3.53 25.63
N PHE A 192 -1.57 3.98 24.41
CA PHE A 192 -0.62 4.27 23.34
C PHE A 192 -0.63 5.75 22.93
N ILE A 193 -1.20 6.62 23.77
CA ILE A 193 -1.22 8.09 23.64
C ILE A 193 -0.18 8.68 24.58
#